data_AF-Q9GPA6-F1
#
_entry.id   AF-Q9GPA6-F1
#
_cell.length_a   1.000
_cell.length_b   1.000
_cell.length_c   1.000
_cell.angle_alpha   90.00
_cell.angle_beta   90.00
_cell.angle_gamma   90.00
#
_symmetry.space_group_name_H-M   'P 1'
#
loop_
_entity.id
_entity.type
_entity.pdbx_description
1 polymer ?
#
loop_
_entity_poly.entity_id
_entity_poly.type
_entity_poly.pdbx_seq_one_letter_code
_entity_poly.pdbx_strand_id
1 'polypeptide(L)'
;MEFDKEQVKLTGRVLPPEKLFQRGKQFSYNPSNADWSRDTRGNALTDAKILNNWKIFYTRRDANRGQDFIKSLVRVANPMGMNVRGPEIVELPDDRTETYTRSLQAQIAQDTQIVVVILPTNRKDRYDAIKKTCVVTHPCPSQVIVSRTLSKQQMLMSVATKIAMQMNCKMGGDLWRVEIPLSNLMIIGIDSYHDSLTKGRSVLGFVASMNKSQTSFFSSCAFQHAQGEFGANLSTLMNNALKRYYQINEKFPERIIIFRDGVGDSQFNLVVDYELKQIKDTLDKVYPQGTVHKLAVVVVKKRINNRFFANLRGGLSNPPPGTVIDDVVTKPHLYDYFIISQSVRQGSVSPTSYNVVYDTTGLKPDHMQRLTYKLTHLYFNWPGTVRVPAPCMYAHKLAFLIGQSVHEVPNNRLADTLFYL
;
A
#
# COMPACT_ATOMS: atom_id res chain seq x y z
N MET A 1 6.88 -1.46 47.22
CA MET A 1 7.17 -1.40 45.78
C MET A 1 7.75 -0.02 45.52
N GLU A 2 9.02 0.05 45.13
CA GLU A 2 9.69 1.30 44.77
C GLU A 2 9.84 1.33 43.25
N PHE A 3 9.57 2.48 42.64
CA PHE A 3 9.74 2.66 41.20
C PHE A 3 11.13 3.17 40.92
N ASP A 4 11.78 2.60 39.90
CA ASP A 4 13.05 3.12 39.41
C ASP A 4 12.87 4.56 38.90
N LYS A 5 13.84 5.41 39.19
CA LYS A 5 13.89 6.81 38.75
C LYS A 5 14.54 6.95 37.38
N GLU A 6 15.28 5.93 36.93
CA GLU A 6 15.89 5.90 35.62
C GLU A 6 14.98 5.24 34.57
N GLN A 7 15.16 5.65 33.32
CA GLN A 7 14.54 4.96 32.20
C GLN A 7 15.22 3.60 31.97
N VAL A 8 14.42 2.61 31.56
CA VAL A 8 14.93 1.28 31.20
C VAL A 8 15.94 1.42 30.05
N LYS A 9 17.17 0.98 30.30
CA LYS A 9 18.24 0.90 29.30
C LYS A 9 18.16 -0.44 28.58
N LEU A 10 18.33 -0.42 27.26
CA LEU A 10 18.34 -1.61 26.42
C LEU A 10 19.28 -1.42 25.24
N THR A 11 19.69 -2.54 24.63
CA THR A 11 20.50 -2.53 23.41
C THR A 11 19.62 -2.85 22.21
N GLY A 12 19.48 -1.91 21.29
CA GLY A 12 18.86 -2.13 19.98
C GLY A 12 19.90 -2.37 18.90
N ARG A 13 19.47 -2.88 17.74
CA ARG A 13 20.32 -3.04 16.54
C ARG A 13 19.79 -2.15 15.42
N VAL A 14 20.68 -1.60 14.60
CA VAL A 14 20.28 -0.84 13.40
C VAL A 14 20.52 -1.69 12.16
N LEU A 15 19.46 -2.01 11.43
CA LEU A 15 19.57 -2.74 10.17
C LEU A 15 20.30 -1.90 9.11
N PRO A 16 21.10 -2.54 8.24
CA PRO A 16 21.79 -1.83 7.19
C PRO A 16 20.80 -1.18 6.19
N PRO A 17 21.19 -0.08 5.55
CA PRO A 17 20.38 0.55 4.50
C PRO A 17 20.17 -0.41 3.33
N GLU A 18 18.96 -0.36 2.75
CA GLU A 18 18.63 -1.21 1.61
C GLU A 18 19.13 -0.60 0.29
N LYS A 19 19.42 -1.50 -0.67
CA LYS A 19 19.69 -1.12 -2.06
C LYS A 19 18.37 -1.09 -2.82
N LEU A 20 18.13 0.02 -3.51
CA LEU A 20 16.97 0.22 -4.36
C LEU A 20 17.38 0.06 -5.82
N PHE A 21 16.50 -0.59 -6.58
CA PHE A 21 16.70 -0.85 -8.00
C PHE A 21 15.62 -0.14 -8.80
N GLN A 22 16.03 0.59 -9.82
CA GLN A 22 15.15 1.29 -10.75
C GLN A 22 15.73 1.17 -12.16
N ARG A 23 15.08 0.36 -13.00
CA ARG A 23 15.46 0.02 -14.39
C ARG A 23 16.98 0.03 -14.66
N GLY A 24 17.68 -1.00 -14.19
CA GLY A 24 19.11 -1.20 -14.42
C GLY A 24 20.04 -0.30 -13.59
N LYS A 25 19.50 0.71 -12.88
CA LYS A 25 20.25 1.49 -11.91
C LYS A 25 20.04 0.95 -10.50
N GLN A 26 21.12 0.98 -9.72
CA GLN A 26 21.12 0.68 -8.30
C GLN A 26 21.53 1.95 -7.55
N PHE A 27 20.80 2.28 -6.50
CA PHE A 27 21.14 3.38 -5.59
C PHE A 27 20.79 3.00 -4.15
N SER A 28 21.26 3.81 -3.21
CA SER A 28 20.86 3.74 -1.81
C SER A 28 20.35 5.11 -1.37
N TYR A 29 20.01 5.25 -0.10
CA TYR A 29 19.45 6.45 0.48
C TYR A 29 20.20 6.85 1.75
N ASN A 30 20.03 8.09 2.19
CA ASN A 30 20.62 8.52 3.44
C ASN A 30 19.92 7.82 4.62
N PRO A 31 20.61 7.00 5.44
CA PRO A 31 19.97 6.23 6.49
C PRO A 31 19.31 7.09 7.57
N SER A 32 19.76 8.35 7.75
CA SER A 32 19.22 9.24 8.77
C SER A 32 17.82 9.75 8.45
N ASN A 33 17.47 9.87 7.16
CA ASN A 33 16.16 10.36 6.72
C ASN A 33 15.31 9.31 6.00
N ALA A 34 15.94 8.23 5.50
CA ALA A 34 15.28 7.16 4.76
C ALA A 34 14.38 7.66 3.61
N ASP A 35 14.88 8.64 2.86
CA ASP A 35 14.24 9.26 1.70
C ASP A 35 15.13 9.14 0.46
N TRP A 36 14.52 8.78 -0.67
CA TRP A 36 15.16 8.67 -1.99
C TRP A 36 14.42 9.46 -3.07
N SER A 37 13.71 10.52 -2.66
CA SER A 37 12.98 11.40 -3.58
C SER A 37 13.90 12.11 -4.57
N ARG A 38 15.16 12.33 -4.20
CA ARG A 38 16.17 12.96 -5.06
C ARG A 38 16.79 11.96 -6.02
N ASP A 39 17.07 10.76 -5.54
CA ASP A 39 17.75 9.68 -6.24
C ASP A 39 16.89 9.06 -7.35
N THR A 40 15.56 9.11 -7.20
CA THR A 40 14.59 8.65 -8.20
C THR A 40 14.40 9.62 -9.37
N ARG A 41 14.86 10.88 -9.26
CA ARG A 41 14.61 11.89 -10.30
C ARG A 41 15.38 11.61 -11.58
N GLY A 42 14.68 11.66 -12.71
CA GLY A 42 15.27 11.47 -14.04
C GLY A 42 15.64 10.01 -14.35
N ASN A 43 15.26 9.06 -13.50
CA ASN A 43 15.43 7.64 -13.75
C ASN A 43 14.15 7.04 -14.32
N ALA A 44 14.32 6.13 -15.28
CA ALA A 44 13.22 5.38 -15.86
C ALA A 44 12.63 4.42 -14.81
N LEU A 45 11.31 4.29 -14.75
CA LEU A 45 10.63 3.38 -13.82
C LEU A 45 10.95 1.93 -14.16
N THR A 46 10.82 1.06 -13.17
CA THR A 46 11.15 -0.36 -13.33
C THR A 46 10.21 -1.07 -14.32
N ASP A 47 8.92 -0.81 -14.23
CA ASP A 47 7.90 -1.18 -15.23
C ASP A 47 7.08 0.07 -15.55
N ALA A 48 7.53 0.80 -16.57
CA ALA A 48 6.87 2.00 -17.06
C ALA A 48 5.76 1.62 -18.06
N LYS A 49 4.52 1.96 -17.73
CA LYS A 49 3.37 1.76 -18.60
C LYS A 49 3.30 2.81 -19.69
N ILE A 50 2.90 2.37 -20.88
CA ILE A 50 2.61 3.23 -22.02
C ILE A 50 1.19 3.76 -21.87
N LEU A 51 1.03 5.07 -21.97
CA LEU A 51 -0.22 5.79 -21.79
C LEU A 51 -0.69 6.32 -23.16
N ASN A 52 -1.49 5.50 -23.86
CA ASN A 52 -1.99 5.76 -25.21
C ASN A 52 -3.45 6.22 -25.21
N ASN A 53 -4.33 5.51 -24.50
CA ASN A 53 -5.76 5.78 -24.45
C ASN A 53 -6.15 6.19 -23.03
N TRP A 54 -6.19 7.49 -22.78
CA TRP A 54 -6.58 8.07 -21.51
C TRP A 54 -7.35 9.36 -21.72
N LYS A 55 -8.22 9.66 -20.76
CA LYS A 55 -9.12 10.81 -20.84
C LYS A 55 -8.88 11.77 -19.69
N ILE A 56 -9.04 13.06 -19.95
CA ILE A 56 -9.00 14.09 -18.92
C ILE A 56 -10.31 14.87 -18.88
N PHE A 57 -10.90 14.95 -17.69
CA PHE A 57 -12.16 15.62 -17.42
C PHE A 57 -11.92 16.86 -16.58
N TYR A 58 -12.39 18.01 -17.04
CA TYR A 58 -12.33 19.26 -16.30
C TYR A 58 -13.45 20.21 -16.72
N THR A 59 -13.77 21.19 -15.87
CA THR A 59 -14.69 22.27 -16.25
C THR A 59 -13.98 23.35 -17.06
N ARG A 60 -14.73 24.14 -17.84
CA ARG A 60 -14.17 25.24 -18.66
C ARG A 60 -13.24 26.19 -17.91
N ARG A 61 -13.53 26.49 -16.64
CA ARG A 61 -12.66 27.33 -15.78
C ARG A 61 -11.28 26.73 -15.49
N ASP A 62 -11.15 25.42 -15.59
CA ASP A 62 -9.92 24.69 -15.32
C ASP A 62 -9.17 24.30 -16.60
N ALA A 63 -9.64 24.72 -17.78
CA ALA A 63 -9.07 24.35 -19.06
C ALA A 63 -7.57 24.69 -19.16
N ASN A 64 -7.18 25.92 -18.81
CA ASN A 64 -5.76 26.33 -18.82
C ASN A 64 -4.90 25.45 -17.90
N ARG A 65 -5.40 25.16 -16.68
CA ARG A 65 -4.70 24.29 -15.71
C ARG A 65 -4.60 22.85 -16.21
N GLY A 66 -5.64 22.35 -16.86
CA GLY A 66 -5.64 21.04 -17.52
C GLY A 66 -4.58 20.96 -18.60
N GLN A 67 -4.49 21.97 -19.47
CA GLN A 67 -3.47 22.04 -20.52
C GLN A 67 -2.05 22.12 -19.96
N ASP A 68 -1.82 22.94 -18.94
CA ASP A 68 -0.51 23.06 -18.29
C ASP A 68 -0.11 21.76 -17.59
N PHE A 69 -1.06 21.06 -16.99
CA PHE A 69 -0.84 19.73 -16.42
C PHE A 69 -0.47 18.71 -17.50
N ILE A 70 -1.17 18.65 -18.62
CA ILE A 70 -0.87 17.72 -19.73
C ILE A 70 0.56 17.94 -20.23
N LYS A 71 0.94 19.19 -20.51
CA LYS A 71 2.31 19.55 -20.94
C LYS A 71 3.36 19.12 -19.93
N SER A 72 3.10 19.37 -18.64
CA SER A 72 4.02 18.99 -17.56
C SER A 72 4.10 17.48 -17.40
N LEU A 73 2.98 16.76 -17.53
CA LEU A 73 2.90 15.31 -17.44
C LEU A 73 3.75 14.64 -18.52
N VAL A 74 3.60 15.06 -19.79
CA VAL A 74 4.41 14.53 -20.91
C VAL A 74 5.90 14.78 -20.65
N ARG A 75 6.26 15.97 -20.16
CA ARG A 75 7.66 16.33 -19.88
C ARG A 75 8.29 15.47 -18.79
N VAL A 76 7.57 15.14 -17.72
CA VAL A 76 8.10 14.31 -16.62
C VAL A 76 8.02 12.81 -16.90
N ALA A 77 7.06 12.38 -17.72
CA ALA A 77 6.83 10.97 -18.03
C ALA A 77 7.91 10.39 -18.97
N ASN A 78 8.41 11.19 -19.93
CA ASN A 78 9.42 10.72 -20.87
C ASN A 78 10.72 10.21 -20.20
N PRO A 79 11.37 10.96 -19.28
CA PRO A 79 12.53 10.44 -18.53
C PRO A 79 12.21 9.23 -17.65
N MET A 80 10.94 9.08 -17.22
CA MET A 80 10.44 7.92 -16.49
C MET A 80 10.26 6.68 -17.38
N GLY A 81 10.44 6.80 -18.70
CA GLY A 81 10.17 5.73 -19.66
C GLY A 81 8.67 5.51 -19.91
N MET A 82 7.81 6.37 -19.39
CA MET A 82 6.38 6.36 -19.64
C MET A 82 6.10 7.19 -20.91
N ASN A 83 5.82 6.52 -22.03
CA ASN A 83 5.40 7.21 -23.24
C ASN A 83 3.94 7.66 -23.10
N VAL A 84 3.69 8.96 -23.15
CA VAL A 84 2.36 9.57 -22.97
C VAL A 84 1.90 10.21 -24.27
N ARG A 85 0.89 9.63 -24.90
CA ARG A 85 0.14 10.27 -25.99
C ARG A 85 -0.81 11.33 -25.43
N GLY A 86 -1.22 12.28 -26.28
CA GLY A 86 -2.21 13.28 -25.89
C GLY A 86 -3.51 12.63 -25.42
N PRO A 87 -4.14 13.14 -24.33
CA PRO A 87 -5.41 12.60 -23.86
C PRO A 87 -6.57 13.00 -24.76
N GLU A 88 -7.66 12.25 -24.67
CA GLU A 88 -8.97 12.78 -25.06
C GLU A 88 -9.45 13.77 -23.98
N ILE A 89 -9.76 15.00 -24.40
CA ILE A 89 -10.19 16.06 -23.49
C ILE A 89 -11.72 16.08 -23.45
N VAL A 90 -12.28 15.95 -22.25
CA VAL A 90 -13.71 16.07 -21.98
C VAL A 90 -13.95 17.32 -21.15
N GLU A 91 -14.29 18.42 -21.82
CA GLU A 91 -14.69 19.66 -21.16
C GLU A 91 -16.13 19.57 -20.66
N LEU A 92 -16.33 19.79 -19.35
CA LEU A 92 -17.63 19.72 -18.69
C LEU A 92 -18.28 21.12 -18.60
N PRO A 93 -19.59 21.23 -18.82
CA PRO A 93 -20.30 22.52 -18.80
C PRO A 93 -20.40 23.13 -17.38
N ASP A 94 -20.43 22.29 -16.35
CA ASP A 94 -20.52 22.70 -14.96
C ASP A 94 -19.76 21.73 -14.04
N ASP A 95 -19.73 22.02 -12.74
CA ASP A 95 -19.08 21.18 -11.73
C ASP A 95 -20.06 20.34 -10.90
N ARG A 96 -21.28 20.11 -11.38
CA ARG A 96 -22.27 19.27 -10.69
C ARG A 96 -21.79 17.82 -10.68
N THR A 97 -22.02 17.13 -9.56
CA THR A 97 -21.60 15.73 -9.40
C THR A 97 -22.19 14.83 -10.48
N GLU A 98 -23.46 15.03 -10.84
CA GLU A 98 -24.14 14.26 -11.88
C GLU A 98 -23.51 14.44 -13.27
N THR A 99 -23.04 15.65 -13.59
CA THR A 99 -22.35 15.94 -14.86
C THR A 99 -21.06 15.12 -14.97
N TYR A 100 -20.28 15.02 -13.88
CA TYR A 100 -19.09 14.16 -13.86
C TYR A 100 -19.46 12.68 -14.03
N THR A 101 -20.42 12.16 -13.26
CA THR A 101 -20.75 10.72 -13.31
C THR A 101 -21.33 10.33 -14.66
N ARG A 102 -22.26 11.11 -15.22
CA ARG A 102 -22.85 10.86 -16.54
C ARG A 102 -21.79 10.90 -17.64
N SER A 103 -20.88 11.86 -17.58
CA SER A 103 -19.80 11.98 -18.57
C SER A 103 -18.80 10.83 -18.45
N LEU A 104 -18.44 10.41 -17.24
CA LEU A 104 -17.57 9.24 -17.02
C LEU A 104 -18.21 7.97 -17.58
N GLN A 105 -19.49 7.74 -17.30
CA GLN A 105 -20.23 6.58 -17.81
C GLN A 105 -20.30 6.57 -19.35
N ALA A 106 -20.54 7.72 -19.96
CA ALA A 106 -20.63 7.83 -21.42
C ALA A 106 -19.27 7.71 -22.13
N GLN A 107 -18.18 8.12 -21.47
CA GLN A 107 -16.88 8.28 -22.11
C GLN A 107 -15.86 7.18 -21.76
N ILE A 108 -16.04 6.43 -20.66
CA ILE A 108 -15.14 5.31 -20.34
C ILE A 108 -15.44 4.13 -21.27
N ALA A 109 -14.52 3.88 -22.20
CA ALA A 109 -14.54 2.71 -23.06
C ALA A 109 -13.79 1.53 -22.42
N GLN A 110 -13.98 0.32 -22.97
CA GLN A 110 -13.36 -0.90 -22.43
C GLN A 110 -11.83 -0.87 -22.43
N ASP A 111 -11.23 -0.17 -23.40
CA ASP A 111 -9.80 -0.02 -23.62
C ASP A 111 -9.21 1.28 -23.02
N THR A 112 -10.04 2.10 -22.36
CA THR A 112 -9.56 3.27 -21.62
C THR A 112 -8.66 2.83 -20.48
N GLN A 113 -7.39 3.29 -20.48
CA GLN A 113 -6.38 2.83 -19.53
C GLN A 113 -6.50 3.50 -18.17
N ILE A 114 -6.84 4.78 -18.15
CA ILE A 114 -7.00 5.61 -16.95
C ILE A 114 -7.79 6.88 -17.28
N VAL A 115 -8.55 7.39 -16.32
CA VAL A 115 -9.18 8.71 -16.40
C VAL A 115 -8.56 9.67 -15.39
N VAL A 116 -8.29 10.91 -15.81
CA VAL A 116 -7.86 12.00 -14.95
C VAL A 116 -9.01 12.97 -14.77
N VAL A 117 -9.38 13.30 -13.53
CA VAL A 117 -10.50 14.19 -13.23
C VAL A 117 -10.01 15.36 -12.40
N ILE A 118 -10.03 16.56 -12.97
CA ILE A 118 -9.67 17.80 -12.27
C ILE A 118 -10.91 18.35 -11.59
N LEU A 119 -10.85 18.45 -10.26
CA LEU A 119 -11.90 18.99 -9.44
C LEU A 119 -11.59 20.43 -9.01
N PRO A 120 -12.51 21.37 -9.21
CA PRO A 120 -12.35 22.74 -8.76
C PRO A 120 -12.10 22.89 -7.25
N THR A 121 -12.73 22.01 -6.46
CA THR A 121 -12.70 21.99 -4.99
C THR A 121 -12.56 20.56 -4.48
N ASN A 122 -12.23 20.38 -3.20
CA ASN A 122 -12.08 19.09 -2.53
C ASN A 122 -13.42 18.53 -2.00
N ARG A 123 -14.53 18.79 -2.71
CA ARG A 123 -15.87 18.30 -2.33
C ARG A 123 -15.90 16.77 -2.28
N LYS A 124 -16.19 16.22 -1.10
CA LYS A 124 -16.14 14.79 -0.82
C LYS A 124 -17.21 14.02 -1.60
N ASP A 125 -18.45 14.51 -1.61
CA ASP A 125 -19.58 13.90 -2.32
C ASP A 125 -19.29 13.68 -3.81
N ARG A 126 -18.62 14.65 -4.44
CA ARG A 126 -18.18 14.54 -5.84
C ARG A 126 -17.09 13.48 -6.03
N TYR A 127 -16.09 13.49 -5.16
CA TYR A 127 -15.01 12.49 -5.18
C TYR A 127 -15.57 11.07 -5.00
N ASP A 128 -16.49 10.88 -4.04
CA ASP A 128 -17.13 9.60 -3.76
C ASP A 128 -17.89 9.09 -4.98
N ALA A 129 -18.71 9.93 -5.63
CA ALA A 129 -19.48 9.55 -6.81
C ALA A 129 -18.58 9.18 -8.01
N ILE A 130 -17.50 9.92 -8.24
CA ILE A 130 -16.50 9.61 -9.28
C ILE A 130 -15.84 8.26 -8.98
N LYS A 131 -15.39 8.05 -7.74
CA LYS A 131 -14.74 6.80 -7.33
C LYS A 131 -15.69 5.62 -7.42
N LYS A 132 -16.92 5.75 -6.96
CA LYS A 132 -17.94 4.70 -7.09
C LYS A 132 -18.18 4.34 -8.56
N THR A 133 -18.31 5.34 -9.43
CA THR A 133 -18.45 5.11 -10.88
C THR A 133 -17.27 4.33 -11.46
N CYS A 134 -16.04 4.77 -11.18
CA CYS A 134 -14.83 4.18 -11.77
C CYS A 134 -14.43 2.82 -11.15
N VAL A 135 -14.88 2.51 -9.93
CA VAL A 135 -14.49 1.30 -9.19
C VAL A 135 -15.53 0.20 -9.32
N VAL A 136 -16.81 0.56 -9.42
CA VAL A 136 -17.93 -0.40 -9.41
C VAL A 136 -18.52 -0.56 -10.81
N THR A 137 -19.06 0.51 -11.38
CA THR A 137 -19.91 0.42 -12.59
C THR A 137 -19.11 0.43 -13.88
N HIS A 138 -18.07 1.26 -13.97
CA HIS A 138 -17.21 1.41 -15.14
C HIS A 138 -15.75 1.22 -14.71
N PRO A 139 -15.30 -0.04 -14.53
CA PRO A 139 -14.02 -0.36 -13.92
C PRO A 139 -12.84 0.18 -14.73
N CYS A 140 -12.33 1.32 -14.28
CA CYS A 140 -11.22 2.04 -14.89
C CYS A 140 -10.44 2.76 -13.79
N PRO A 141 -9.10 2.64 -13.74
CA PRO A 141 -8.32 3.42 -12.80
C PRO A 141 -8.60 4.92 -12.94
N SER A 142 -8.67 5.63 -11.81
CA SER A 142 -8.97 7.07 -11.80
C SER A 142 -7.99 7.88 -10.97
N GLN A 143 -7.53 8.99 -11.55
CA GLN A 143 -6.68 9.98 -10.91
C GLN A 143 -7.46 11.27 -10.69
N VAL A 144 -7.73 11.61 -9.43
CA VAL A 144 -8.44 12.86 -9.10
C VAL A 144 -7.43 13.91 -8.66
N ILE A 145 -7.55 15.13 -9.19
CA ILE A 145 -6.64 16.26 -8.90
C ILE A 145 -7.48 17.45 -8.48
N VAL A 146 -7.23 18.03 -7.31
CA VAL A 146 -7.86 19.32 -6.97
C VAL A 146 -7.14 20.42 -7.74
N SER A 147 -7.88 21.29 -8.42
CA SER A 147 -7.38 22.34 -9.31
C SER A 147 -6.34 23.24 -8.63
N ARG A 148 -6.52 23.55 -7.33
CA ARG A 148 -5.55 24.32 -6.53
C ARG A 148 -4.15 23.69 -6.46
N THR A 149 -4.04 22.38 -6.60
CA THR A 149 -2.76 21.64 -6.62
C THR A 149 -1.95 21.97 -7.87
N LEU A 150 -2.62 22.38 -8.95
CA LEU A 150 -2.02 22.76 -10.23
C LEU A 150 -1.73 24.27 -10.33
N SER A 151 -2.22 25.09 -9.39
CA SER A 151 -2.15 26.56 -9.49
C SER A 151 -0.75 27.15 -9.37
N LYS A 152 0.21 26.45 -8.74
CA LYS A 152 1.56 26.98 -8.52
C LYS A 152 2.52 26.49 -9.60
N GLN A 153 2.75 27.31 -10.62
CA GLN A 153 3.58 26.95 -11.79
C GLN A 153 4.97 26.43 -11.41
N GLN A 154 5.63 27.05 -10.42
CA GLN A 154 6.95 26.64 -9.94
C GLN A 154 6.99 25.21 -9.37
N MET A 155 5.86 24.72 -8.85
CA MET A 155 5.74 23.39 -8.24
C MET A 155 5.15 22.35 -9.20
N LEU A 156 4.57 22.78 -10.32
CA LEU A 156 3.77 21.96 -11.22
C LEU A 156 4.53 20.72 -11.71
N MET A 157 5.82 20.86 -12.05
CA MET A 157 6.66 19.72 -12.44
C MET A 157 6.77 18.67 -11.33
N SER A 158 6.99 19.08 -10.09
CA SER A 158 7.10 18.13 -8.97
C SER A 158 5.77 17.43 -8.65
N VAL A 159 4.66 18.14 -8.84
CA VAL A 159 3.30 17.60 -8.69
C VAL A 159 3.02 16.60 -9.81
N ALA A 160 3.29 16.98 -11.07
CA ALA A 160 3.12 16.13 -12.23
C ALA A 160 3.97 14.85 -12.12
N THR A 161 5.22 14.93 -11.64
CA THR A 161 6.09 13.77 -11.40
C THR A 161 5.41 12.76 -10.46
N LYS A 162 4.90 13.22 -9.31
CA LYS A 162 4.23 12.35 -8.34
C LYS A 162 2.95 11.74 -8.90
N ILE A 163 2.19 12.54 -9.65
CA ILE A 163 0.96 12.08 -10.30
C ILE A 163 1.27 11.04 -11.39
N ALA A 164 2.30 11.25 -12.21
CA ALA A 164 2.76 10.29 -13.23
C ALA A 164 3.13 8.95 -12.60
N MET A 165 3.92 8.97 -11.52
CA MET A 165 4.27 7.77 -10.76
C MET A 165 3.04 7.05 -10.20
N GLN A 166 2.09 7.80 -9.63
CA GLN A 166 0.84 7.23 -9.13
C GLN A 166 -0.02 6.64 -10.26
N MET A 167 -0.11 7.32 -11.41
CA MET A 167 -0.82 6.82 -12.60
C MET A 167 -0.18 5.52 -13.12
N ASN A 168 1.16 5.43 -13.13
CA ASN A 168 1.88 4.21 -13.50
C ASN A 168 1.45 3.02 -12.62
N CYS A 169 1.43 3.21 -11.30
CA CYS A 169 1.01 2.18 -10.34
C CYS A 169 -0.46 1.77 -10.51
N LYS A 170 -1.33 2.75 -10.79
CA LYS A 170 -2.75 2.50 -11.07
C LYS A 170 -2.99 1.69 -12.34
N MET A 171 -2.06 1.72 -13.29
CA MET A 171 -2.06 0.88 -14.49
C MET A 171 -1.26 -0.42 -14.32
N GLY A 172 -0.83 -0.75 -13.09
CA GLY A 172 -0.12 -2.00 -12.77
C GLY A 172 1.39 -1.94 -12.97
N GLY A 173 1.99 -0.76 -13.19
CA GLY A 173 3.44 -0.61 -13.28
C GLY A 173 4.11 -0.42 -11.92
N ASP A 174 5.37 -0.82 -11.79
CA ASP A 174 6.17 -0.65 -10.57
C ASP A 174 7.28 0.40 -10.75
N LEU A 175 7.61 1.08 -9.65
CA LEU A 175 8.50 2.23 -9.69
C LEU A 175 9.94 1.82 -9.40
N TRP A 176 10.15 1.16 -8.27
CA TRP A 176 11.43 0.65 -7.80
C TRP A 176 11.25 -0.70 -7.10
N ARG A 177 12.37 -1.38 -6.84
CA ARG A 177 12.40 -2.70 -6.19
C ARG A 177 13.46 -2.73 -5.08
N VAL A 178 13.29 -3.65 -4.14
CA VAL A 178 14.31 -4.05 -3.17
C VAL A 178 14.58 -5.55 -3.36
N GLU A 179 15.81 -5.97 -3.14
CA GLU A 179 16.17 -7.38 -3.22
C GLU A 179 15.62 -8.16 -2.02
N ILE A 180 14.80 -9.17 -2.31
CA ILE A 180 14.25 -10.12 -1.35
C ILE A 180 14.69 -11.53 -1.77
N PRO A 181 15.70 -12.13 -1.10
CA PRO A 181 16.32 -13.38 -1.52
C PRO A 181 15.50 -14.62 -1.07
N LEU A 182 14.18 -14.57 -1.27
CA LEU A 182 13.26 -15.67 -0.99
C LEU A 182 12.53 -16.05 -2.28
N SER A 183 12.60 -17.31 -2.67
CA SER A 183 11.84 -17.87 -3.78
C SER A 183 10.40 -18.16 -3.38
N ASN A 184 9.49 -18.10 -4.35
CA ASN A 184 8.10 -18.57 -4.26
C ASN A 184 7.37 -18.04 -3.01
N LEU A 185 7.63 -16.77 -2.70
CA LEU A 185 7.11 -16.05 -1.56
C LEU A 185 5.88 -15.23 -1.97
N MET A 186 4.81 -15.36 -1.19
CA MET A 186 3.66 -14.47 -1.20
C MET A 186 3.58 -13.72 0.13
N ILE A 187 3.70 -12.39 0.09
CA ILE A 187 3.39 -11.51 1.21
C ILE A 187 1.95 -11.02 1.08
N ILE A 188 1.21 -11.11 2.18
CA ILE A 188 -0.18 -10.65 2.26
C ILE A 188 -0.26 -9.55 3.32
N GLY A 189 -0.90 -8.44 2.99
CA GLY A 189 -1.33 -7.42 3.94
C GLY A 189 -2.83 -7.50 4.15
N ILE A 190 -3.26 -7.44 5.41
CA ILE A 190 -4.67 -7.39 5.79
C ILE A 190 -4.88 -6.22 6.75
N ASP A 191 -5.87 -5.39 6.49
CA ASP A 191 -6.30 -4.31 7.39
C ASP A 191 -7.82 -4.20 7.38
N SER A 192 -8.39 -3.66 8.46
CA SER A 192 -9.83 -3.45 8.61
C SER A 192 -10.15 -1.99 8.85
N TYR A 193 -11.13 -1.45 8.12
CA TYR A 193 -11.60 -0.08 8.25
C TYR A 193 -13.10 -0.04 8.56
N HIS A 194 -13.52 0.77 9.52
CA HIS A 194 -14.95 0.95 9.83
C HIS A 194 -15.64 1.74 8.72
N ASP A 195 -16.71 1.19 8.16
CA ASP A 195 -17.47 1.82 7.11
C ASP A 195 -18.17 3.09 7.63
N SER A 196 -17.95 4.22 6.96
CA SER A 196 -18.53 5.49 7.39
C SER A 196 -20.02 5.62 7.04
N LEU A 197 -20.54 4.80 6.12
CA LEU A 197 -21.95 4.85 5.71
C LEU A 197 -22.84 3.93 6.55
N THR A 198 -22.36 2.73 6.88
CA THR A 198 -23.16 1.71 7.58
C THR A 198 -22.58 1.41 8.95
N LYS A 199 -23.28 1.85 10.00
CA LYS A 199 -22.87 1.62 11.40
C LYS A 199 -22.73 0.12 11.68
N GLY A 200 -21.63 -0.26 12.31
CA GLY A 200 -21.35 -1.65 12.67
C GLY A 200 -20.89 -2.53 11.50
N ARG A 201 -20.71 -1.97 10.30
CA ARG A 201 -20.08 -2.64 9.16
C ARG A 201 -18.62 -2.18 9.05
N SER A 202 -17.73 -3.09 8.68
CA SER A 202 -16.33 -2.81 8.42
C SER A 202 -15.92 -3.43 7.08
N VAL A 203 -14.88 -2.88 6.47
CA VAL A 203 -14.27 -3.40 5.24
C VAL A 203 -12.95 -4.04 5.61
N LEU A 204 -12.79 -5.32 5.25
CA LEU A 204 -11.52 -6.04 5.32
C LEU A 204 -10.80 -5.88 3.97
N GLY A 205 -9.72 -5.10 3.95
CA GLY A 205 -8.83 -4.99 2.80
C GLY A 205 -7.81 -6.12 2.79
N PHE A 206 -7.61 -6.74 1.64
CA PHE A 206 -6.68 -7.86 1.45
C PHE A 206 -5.82 -7.59 0.22
N VAL A 207 -4.49 -7.60 0.39
CA VAL A 207 -3.54 -7.34 -0.69
C VAL A 207 -2.45 -8.39 -0.66
N ALA A 208 -2.27 -9.14 -1.73
CA ALA A 208 -1.28 -10.21 -1.86
C ALA A 208 -0.28 -9.89 -2.98
N SER A 209 1.01 -10.07 -2.73
CA SER A 209 2.05 -9.95 -3.75
C SER A 209 1.98 -11.10 -4.76
N MET A 210 2.25 -10.83 -6.03
CA MET A 210 2.11 -11.80 -7.13
C MET A 210 3.43 -12.21 -7.79
N ASN A 211 4.52 -11.48 -7.54
CA ASN A 211 5.80 -11.68 -8.21
C ASN A 211 6.99 -11.72 -7.24
N LYS A 212 8.13 -12.24 -7.70
CA LYS A 212 9.37 -12.39 -6.91
C LYS A 212 9.82 -11.09 -6.26
N SER A 213 9.73 -9.96 -6.98
CA SER A 213 10.14 -8.64 -6.49
C SER A 213 9.17 -8.01 -5.50
N GLN A 214 8.02 -8.65 -5.23
CA GLN A 214 7.02 -8.15 -4.28
C GLN A 214 6.48 -6.76 -4.66
N THR A 215 6.29 -6.52 -5.96
CA THR A 215 5.89 -5.22 -6.53
C THR A 215 4.60 -5.26 -7.34
N SER A 216 4.15 -6.44 -7.76
CA SER A 216 2.84 -6.66 -8.36
C SER A 216 1.89 -7.20 -7.29
N PHE A 217 0.65 -6.74 -7.27
CA PHE A 217 -0.30 -7.08 -6.21
C PHE A 217 -1.66 -7.47 -6.76
N PHE A 218 -2.23 -8.53 -6.20
CA PHE A 218 -3.66 -8.79 -6.24
C PHE A 218 -4.31 -8.12 -5.04
N SER A 219 -5.47 -7.51 -5.24
CA SER A 219 -6.18 -6.77 -4.20
C SER A 219 -7.67 -7.04 -4.27
N SER A 220 -8.27 -7.26 -3.11
CA SER A 220 -9.70 -7.49 -2.97
C SER A 220 -10.16 -7.07 -1.57
N CYS A 221 -11.46 -6.92 -1.37
CA CYS A 221 -12.00 -6.63 -0.05
C CYS A 221 -13.29 -7.41 0.21
N ALA A 222 -13.66 -7.51 1.48
CA ALA A 222 -14.94 -8.05 1.91
C ALA A 222 -15.56 -7.15 2.99
N PHE A 223 -16.90 -7.14 3.07
CA PHE A 223 -17.62 -6.47 4.15
C PHE A 223 -17.87 -7.46 5.29
N GLN A 224 -17.77 -6.98 6.53
CA GLN A 224 -18.00 -7.75 7.74
C GLN A 224 -18.80 -6.94 8.76
N HIS A 225 -19.72 -7.58 9.47
CA HIS A 225 -20.52 -6.95 10.54
C HIS A 225 -19.93 -7.24 11.92
N ALA A 226 -20.08 -6.29 12.85
CA ALA A 226 -19.51 -6.35 14.20
C ALA A 226 -20.08 -7.48 15.08
N GLN A 227 -21.25 -8.04 14.75
CA GLN A 227 -21.95 -9.05 15.55
C GLN A 227 -21.77 -10.49 15.02
N GLY A 228 -20.54 -10.90 14.71
CA GLY A 228 -20.23 -12.34 14.65
C GLY A 228 -20.27 -13.01 13.28
N GLU A 229 -20.43 -12.26 12.18
CA GLU A 229 -20.14 -12.80 10.86
C GLU A 229 -18.63 -12.73 10.58
N PHE A 230 -17.84 -13.52 11.31
CA PHE A 230 -16.55 -13.99 10.80
C PHE A 230 -16.81 -15.04 9.70
N GLY A 231 -17.58 -14.64 8.68
CA GLY A 231 -17.93 -15.50 7.56
C GLY A 231 -16.68 -15.98 6.81
N ALA A 232 -16.87 -16.89 5.85
CA ALA A 232 -15.82 -17.42 4.97
C ALA A 232 -15.22 -16.38 3.98
N ASN A 233 -15.30 -15.10 4.33
CA ASN A 233 -14.78 -13.98 3.55
C ASN A 233 -13.27 -14.11 3.36
N LEU A 234 -12.52 -14.40 4.43
CA LEU A 234 -11.07 -14.53 4.32
C LEU A 234 -10.67 -15.76 3.50
N SER A 235 -11.40 -16.88 3.64
CA SER A 235 -11.23 -18.04 2.77
C SER A 235 -11.45 -17.70 1.29
N THR A 236 -12.46 -16.90 0.97
CA THR A 236 -12.75 -16.46 -0.39
C THR A 236 -11.65 -15.56 -0.95
N LEU A 237 -11.20 -14.57 -0.17
CA LEU A 237 -10.12 -13.67 -0.55
C LEU A 237 -8.80 -14.43 -0.78
N MET A 238 -8.49 -15.37 0.13
CA MET A 238 -7.30 -16.21 0.04
C MET A 238 -7.35 -17.12 -1.20
N ASN A 239 -8.48 -17.78 -1.45
CA ASN A 239 -8.67 -18.65 -2.62
C ASN A 239 -8.45 -17.86 -3.93
N ASN A 240 -9.03 -16.67 -4.05
CA ASN A 240 -8.87 -15.83 -5.23
C ASN A 240 -7.41 -15.41 -5.45
N ALA A 241 -6.70 -15.05 -4.37
CA ALA A 241 -5.29 -14.69 -4.45
C ALA A 241 -4.40 -15.87 -4.86
N LEU A 242 -4.66 -17.07 -4.33
CA LEU A 242 -3.93 -18.30 -4.69
C LEU A 242 -4.18 -18.69 -6.15
N LYS A 243 -5.44 -18.66 -6.59
CA LYS A 243 -5.80 -18.89 -8.01
C LYS A 243 -5.06 -17.91 -8.91
N ARG A 244 -5.06 -16.62 -8.56
CA ARG A 244 -4.38 -15.60 -9.35
C ARG A 244 -2.87 -15.80 -9.38
N TYR A 245 -2.26 -16.13 -8.24
CA TYR A 245 -0.84 -16.43 -8.16
C TYR A 245 -0.47 -17.64 -9.04
N TYR A 246 -1.27 -18.70 -9.00
CA TYR A 246 -1.07 -19.89 -9.84
C TYR A 246 -1.17 -19.56 -11.34
N GLN A 247 -2.13 -18.74 -11.75
CA GLN A 247 -2.26 -18.29 -13.15
C GLN A 247 -1.04 -17.52 -13.65
N ILE A 248 -0.33 -16.81 -12.77
CA ILE A 248 0.84 -15.99 -13.13
C ILE A 248 2.14 -16.80 -13.06
N ASN A 249 2.24 -17.69 -12.07
CA ASN A 249 3.51 -18.35 -11.72
C ASN A 249 3.53 -19.86 -12.06
N GLU A 250 2.41 -20.41 -12.52
CA GLU A 250 2.19 -21.85 -12.83
C GLU A 250 2.46 -22.78 -11.64
N LYS A 251 2.46 -22.22 -10.43
CA LYS A 251 2.63 -22.93 -9.16
C LYS A 251 2.06 -22.11 -8.01
N PHE A 252 1.77 -22.77 -6.90
CA PHE A 252 1.39 -22.11 -5.65
C PHE A 252 2.63 -21.58 -4.91
N PRO A 253 2.48 -20.56 -4.05
CA PRO A 253 3.60 -20.06 -3.25
C PRO A 253 4.04 -21.12 -2.22
N GLU A 254 5.34 -21.36 -2.11
CA GLU A 254 5.89 -22.27 -1.10
C GLU A 254 5.85 -21.64 0.31
N ARG A 255 5.88 -20.30 0.37
CA ARG A 255 5.87 -19.54 1.62
C ARG A 255 4.89 -18.39 1.54
N ILE A 256 4.02 -18.31 2.53
CA ILE A 256 3.05 -17.24 2.71
C ILE A 256 3.36 -16.54 4.04
N ILE A 257 3.52 -15.22 4.01
CA ILE A 257 3.69 -14.42 5.23
C ILE A 257 2.63 -13.33 5.23
N ILE A 258 1.80 -13.33 6.26
CA ILE A 258 0.64 -12.46 6.40
C ILE A 258 0.95 -11.40 7.45
N PHE A 259 0.85 -10.14 7.08
CA PHE A 259 0.92 -9.01 7.98
C PHE A 259 -0.50 -8.48 8.25
N ARG A 260 -1.00 -8.71 9.46
CA ARG A 260 -2.35 -8.34 9.90
C ARG A 260 -2.30 -7.09 10.78
N ASP A 261 -2.79 -5.98 10.26
CA ASP A 261 -2.92 -4.70 10.96
C ASP A 261 -4.35 -4.49 11.46
N GLY A 262 -4.56 -3.63 12.45
CA GLY A 262 -5.91 -3.28 12.93
C GLY A 262 -6.50 -4.20 14.01
N VAL A 263 -5.67 -4.99 14.70
CA VAL A 263 -6.09 -5.87 15.80
C VAL A 263 -5.39 -5.51 17.12
N GLY A 264 -6.17 -5.49 18.21
CA GLY A 264 -5.66 -5.28 19.58
C GLY A 264 -5.08 -6.55 20.21
N ASP A 265 -4.39 -6.43 21.35
CA ASP A 265 -3.88 -7.59 22.13
C ASP A 265 -4.98 -8.60 22.48
N SER A 266 -6.15 -8.11 22.87
CA SER A 266 -7.30 -8.94 23.25
C SER A 266 -7.89 -9.74 22.09
N GLN A 267 -7.51 -9.43 20.84
CA GLN A 267 -8.02 -10.08 19.64
C GLN A 267 -7.03 -11.08 19.04
N PHE A 268 -5.91 -11.38 19.72
CA PHE A 268 -4.91 -12.32 19.20
C PHE A 268 -5.48 -13.72 19.02
N ASN A 269 -6.21 -14.22 20.02
CA ASN A 269 -6.88 -15.52 19.94
C ASN A 269 -7.91 -15.52 18.80
N LEU A 270 -8.61 -14.42 18.56
CA LEU A 270 -9.55 -14.32 17.46
C LEU A 270 -8.85 -14.46 16.09
N VAL A 271 -7.67 -13.86 15.92
CA VAL A 271 -6.87 -14.02 14.68
C VAL A 271 -6.41 -15.47 14.52
N VAL A 272 -5.94 -16.11 15.59
CA VAL A 272 -5.42 -17.50 15.53
C VAL A 272 -6.54 -18.52 15.34
N ASP A 273 -7.62 -18.41 16.10
CA ASP A 273 -8.68 -19.40 16.17
C ASP A 273 -9.64 -19.32 14.98
N TYR A 274 -9.83 -18.12 14.40
CA TYR A 274 -10.77 -17.89 13.31
C TYR A 274 -10.09 -17.51 11.98
N GLU A 275 -9.30 -16.43 11.94
CA GLU A 275 -8.70 -15.95 10.66
C GLU A 275 -7.68 -16.96 10.12
N LEU A 276 -6.73 -17.39 10.95
CA LEU A 276 -5.71 -18.37 10.56
C LEU A 276 -6.33 -19.73 10.24
N LYS A 277 -7.36 -20.16 10.97
CA LYS A 277 -8.09 -21.39 10.65
C LYS A 277 -8.70 -21.33 9.25
N GLN A 278 -9.40 -20.24 8.90
CA GLN A 278 -9.96 -20.05 7.57
C GLN A 278 -8.90 -20.09 6.45
N ILE A 279 -7.71 -19.52 6.71
CA ILE A 279 -6.59 -19.55 5.77
C ILE A 279 -6.07 -20.97 5.60
N LYS A 280 -5.80 -21.69 6.70
CA LYS A 280 -5.34 -23.10 6.66
C LYS A 280 -6.34 -24.00 5.93
N ASP A 281 -7.62 -23.92 6.30
CA ASP A 281 -8.69 -24.68 5.66
C ASP A 281 -8.77 -24.39 4.14
N THR A 282 -8.39 -23.19 3.69
CA THR A 282 -8.34 -22.84 2.27
C THR A 282 -7.09 -23.42 1.60
N LEU A 283 -5.93 -23.36 2.27
CA LEU A 283 -4.68 -23.93 1.76
C LEU A 283 -4.81 -25.44 1.59
N ASP A 284 -5.36 -26.15 2.57
CA ASP A 284 -5.57 -27.60 2.51
C ASP A 284 -6.52 -28.03 1.39
N LYS A 285 -7.48 -27.18 1.03
CA LYS A 285 -8.42 -27.43 -0.09
C LYS A 285 -7.82 -27.13 -1.46
N VAL A 286 -6.94 -26.13 -1.56
CA VAL A 286 -6.43 -25.63 -2.85
C VAL A 286 -5.12 -26.31 -3.25
N TYR A 287 -4.27 -26.64 -2.29
CA TYR A 287 -2.97 -27.26 -2.56
C TYR A 287 -3.16 -28.75 -2.89
N PRO A 288 -2.38 -29.29 -3.84
CA PRO A 288 -2.36 -30.73 -4.07
C PRO A 288 -1.99 -31.49 -2.80
N GLN A 289 -2.63 -32.64 -2.57
CA GLN A 289 -2.42 -33.45 -1.37
C GLN A 289 -0.93 -33.80 -1.20
N GLY A 290 -0.41 -33.63 0.02
CA GLY A 290 1.00 -33.85 0.34
C GLY A 290 1.93 -32.67 0.03
N THR A 291 1.44 -31.58 -0.57
CA THR A 291 2.25 -30.38 -0.81
C THR A 291 2.51 -29.64 0.50
N VAL A 292 3.77 -29.52 0.89
CA VAL A 292 4.18 -28.75 2.07
C VAL A 292 4.20 -27.26 1.72
N HIS A 293 3.41 -26.47 2.46
CA HIS A 293 3.43 -25.02 2.40
C HIS A 293 3.85 -24.44 3.75
N LYS A 294 4.51 -23.28 3.71
CA LYS A 294 5.01 -22.58 4.90
C LYS A 294 4.19 -21.34 5.15
N LEU A 295 3.78 -21.11 6.38
CA LEU A 295 2.90 -19.99 6.74
C LEU A 295 3.39 -19.27 7.98
N ALA A 296 3.41 -17.94 7.94
CA ALA A 296 3.53 -17.10 9.12
C ALA A 296 2.44 -16.03 9.16
N VAL A 297 1.99 -15.69 10.37
CA VAL A 297 1.08 -14.57 10.64
C VAL A 297 1.75 -13.62 11.63
N VAL A 298 1.94 -12.39 11.18
CA VAL A 298 2.57 -11.29 11.91
C VAL A 298 1.53 -10.21 12.15
N VAL A 299 1.13 -10.04 13.40
CA VAL A 299 0.25 -8.95 13.81
C VAL A 299 1.04 -7.65 13.92
N VAL A 300 0.60 -6.61 13.21
CA VAL A 300 1.23 -5.29 13.13
C VAL A 300 0.46 -4.30 13.99
N LYS A 301 1.16 -3.58 14.88
CA LYS A 301 0.57 -2.57 15.75
C LYS A 301 1.26 -1.21 15.61
N LYS A 302 0.47 -0.23 15.16
CA LYS A 302 0.87 1.17 15.01
C LYS A 302 0.47 2.05 16.20
N ARG A 303 -0.53 1.69 17.00
CA ARG A 303 -0.98 2.54 18.12
C ARG A 303 -0.47 1.93 19.42
N ILE A 304 0.77 2.26 19.78
CA ILE A 304 1.48 1.72 20.95
C ILE A 304 2.09 2.85 21.79
N ASN A 305 2.23 2.59 23.09
CA ASN A 305 2.74 3.57 24.06
C ASN A 305 4.27 3.59 24.12
N ASN A 306 4.93 2.50 23.72
CA ASN A 306 6.40 2.41 23.73
C ASN A 306 7.02 3.55 22.92
N ARG A 307 8.02 4.20 23.51
CA ARG A 307 8.89 5.19 22.87
C ARG A 307 10.33 4.79 23.16
N PHE A 308 11.17 4.92 22.15
CA PHE A 308 12.58 4.58 22.23
C PHE A 308 13.40 5.79 21.83
N PHE A 309 14.48 6.02 22.56
CA PHE A 309 15.39 7.12 22.34
C PHE A 309 16.81 6.57 22.25
N ALA A 310 17.57 7.09 21.30
CA ALA A 310 18.98 6.77 21.15
C ALA A 310 19.81 7.87 21.78
N ASN A 311 20.80 7.49 22.59
CA ASN A 311 21.80 8.43 23.09
C ASN A 311 22.82 8.69 21.97
N LEU A 312 22.62 9.76 21.21
CA LEU A 312 23.47 10.15 20.08
C LEU A 312 23.99 11.56 20.32
N ARG A 313 25.27 11.81 19.98
CA ARG A 313 25.87 13.16 20.03
C ARG A 313 25.73 13.87 21.39
N GLY A 314 25.80 13.11 22.49
CA GLY A 314 25.71 13.65 23.84
C GLY A 314 24.29 14.00 24.31
N GLY A 315 23.24 13.55 23.62
CA GLY A 315 21.86 13.78 24.02
C GLY A 315 20.87 12.72 23.54
N LEU A 316 19.66 12.77 24.08
CA LEU A 316 18.55 11.92 23.64
C LEU A 316 18.03 12.41 22.29
N SER A 317 17.93 11.48 21.35
CA SER A 317 17.45 11.73 20.00
C SER A 317 16.58 10.59 19.50
N ASN A 318 15.84 10.83 18.41
CA ASN A 318 15.11 9.77 17.75
C ASN A 318 16.08 8.71 17.21
N PRO A 319 15.83 7.41 17.45
CA PRO A 319 16.62 6.36 16.82
C PRO A 319 16.50 6.44 15.29
N PRO A 320 17.55 6.07 14.55
CA PRO A 320 17.51 6.08 13.09
C PRO A 320 16.54 5.02 12.53
N PRO A 321 15.98 5.26 11.33
CA PRO A 321 15.31 4.23 10.55
C PRO A 321 16.12 2.92 10.47
N GLY A 322 15.45 1.79 10.63
CA GLY A 322 16.07 0.47 10.70
C GLY A 322 16.41 0.00 12.13
N THR A 323 16.15 0.82 13.16
CA THR A 323 16.32 0.38 14.56
C THR A 323 15.33 -0.74 14.90
N VAL A 324 15.86 -1.87 15.35
CA VAL A 324 15.15 -3.08 15.82
C VAL A 324 15.39 -3.25 17.31
N ILE A 325 14.31 -3.55 18.03
CA ILE A 325 14.33 -3.87 19.46
C ILE A 325 13.53 -5.16 19.65
N ASP A 326 14.21 -6.21 20.09
CA ASP A 326 13.67 -7.57 20.22
C ASP A 326 13.94 -8.17 21.62
N ASP A 327 14.39 -7.35 22.57
CA ASP A 327 14.73 -7.77 23.93
C ASP A 327 14.31 -6.71 24.98
N VAL A 328 14.29 -7.11 26.26
CA VAL A 328 14.01 -6.32 27.47
C VAL A 328 12.56 -5.84 27.61
N VAL A 329 11.99 -5.27 26.56
CA VAL A 329 10.65 -4.64 26.53
C VAL A 329 9.62 -5.45 25.73
N THR A 330 10.06 -6.57 25.16
CA THR A 330 9.26 -7.59 24.50
C THR A 330 8.53 -8.46 25.54
N LYS A 331 7.52 -9.21 25.11
CA LYS A 331 6.74 -10.05 26.03
C LYS A 331 7.39 -11.43 26.12
N PRO A 332 7.75 -11.95 27.32
CA PRO A 332 8.52 -13.20 27.46
C PRO A 332 7.93 -14.43 26.76
N HIS A 333 6.61 -14.46 26.58
CA HIS A 333 5.88 -15.58 25.98
C HIS A 333 5.49 -15.34 24.52
N LEU A 334 5.82 -14.19 23.94
CA LEU A 334 5.51 -13.88 22.55
C LEU A 334 6.79 -13.79 21.73
N TYR A 335 6.68 -14.19 20.46
CA TYR A 335 7.66 -13.83 19.46
C TYR A 335 7.32 -12.43 18.93
N ASP A 336 7.75 -11.39 19.63
CA ASP A 336 7.54 -9.99 19.24
C ASP A 336 8.83 -9.19 19.07
N TYR A 337 8.74 -8.14 18.26
CA TYR A 337 9.82 -7.19 18.02
C TYR A 337 9.27 -5.83 17.60
N PHE A 338 10.05 -4.78 17.81
CA PHE A 338 9.74 -3.43 17.36
C PHE A 338 10.67 -3.02 16.24
N ILE A 339 10.15 -2.34 15.23
CA ILE A 339 10.97 -1.68 14.20
C ILE A 339 10.58 -0.21 14.12
N ILE A 340 11.58 0.66 14.16
CA ILE A 340 11.47 2.07 13.78
C ILE A 340 11.85 2.14 12.30
N SER A 341 10.86 2.10 11.42
CA SER A 341 11.12 2.11 9.98
C SER A 341 11.19 3.50 9.37
N GLN A 342 10.51 4.50 9.93
CA GLN A 342 10.40 5.85 9.36
C GLN A 342 11.22 6.87 10.13
N SER A 343 11.67 7.93 9.45
CA SER A 343 12.18 9.14 10.10
C SER A 343 11.05 10.15 10.32
N VAL A 344 11.15 10.98 11.36
CA VAL A 344 10.22 12.09 11.62
C VAL A 344 10.97 13.41 11.66
N ARG A 345 10.38 14.47 11.11
CA ARG A 345 10.98 15.82 11.10
C ARG A 345 10.76 16.57 12.42
N GLN A 346 9.69 16.24 13.14
CA GLN A 346 9.28 16.89 14.37
C GLN A 346 8.67 15.85 15.31
N GLY A 347 8.91 16.01 16.61
CA GLY A 347 8.41 15.13 17.66
C GLY A 347 9.17 13.80 17.78
N SER A 348 8.65 12.91 18.62
CA SER A 348 9.24 11.61 18.89
C SER A 348 8.74 10.55 17.92
N VAL A 349 9.65 9.76 17.36
CA VAL A 349 9.29 8.67 16.45
C VAL A 349 8.49 7.60 17.20
N SER A 350 7.39 7.15 16.58
CA SER A 350 6.58 6.07 17.13
C SER A 350 6.98 4.75 16.47
N PRO A 351 7.53 3.78 17.22
CA PRO A 351 7.86 2.46 16.68
C PRO A 351 6.61 1.73 16.17
N THR A 352 6.83 0.66 15.41
CA THR A 352 5.80 -0.32 15.07
C THR A 352 6.14 -1.64 15.76
N SER A 353 5.18 -2.22 16.46
CA SER A 353 5.30 -3.54 17.08
C SER A 353 4.81 -4.61 16.12
N TYR A 354 5.54 -5.72 16.05
CA TYR A 354 5.25 -6.88 15.23
C TYR A 354 5.21 -8.10 16.16
N ASN A 355 4.12 -8.85 16.14
CA ASN A 355 3.94 -10.03 16.97
C ASN A 355 3.69 -11.21 16.04
N VAL A 356 4.61 -12.17 15.99
CA VAL A 356 4.46 -13.38 15.19
C VAL A 356 3.62 -14.36 15.99
N VAL A 357 2.34 -14.46 15.63
CA VAL A 357 1.35 -15.29 16.36
C VAL A 357 1.29 -16.73 15.83
N TYR A 358 1.86 -16.97 14.66
CA TYR A 358 1.99 -18.30 14.05
C TYR A 358 3.17 -18.29 13.07
N ASP A 359 4.00 -19.33 13.07
CA ASP A 359 5.14 -19.47 12.15
C ASP A 359 5.53 -20.94 11.90
N THR A 360 5.46 -21.38 10.65
CA THR A 360 6.01 -22.66 10.17
C THR A 360 7.06 -22.46 9.07
N THR A 361 7.55 -21.23 8.90
CA THR A 361 8.44 -20.85 7.79
C THR A 361 9.88 -21.31 7.97
N GLY A 362 10.30 -21.55 9.21
CA GLY A 362 11.69 -21.84 9.57
C GLY A 362 12.63 -20.66 9.37
N LEU A 363 12.10 -19.44 9.19
CA LEU A 363 12.92 -18.23 9.14
C LEU A 363 13.45 -17.91 10.53
N LYS A 364 14.76 -17.62 10.62
CA LYS A 364 15.34 -17.07 11.84
C LYS A 364 14.70 -15.71 12.15
N PRO A 365 14.60 -15.31 13.44
CA PRO A 365 14.05 -14.01 13.82
C PRO A 365 14.68 -12.82 13.07
N ASP A 366 16.01 -12.82 12.91
CA ASP A 366 16.72 -11.79 12.12
C ASP A 366 16.23 -11.71 10.67
N HIS A 367 15.94 -12.84 10.02
CA HIS A 367 15.44 -12.87 8.66
C HIS A 367 14.02 -12.30 8.56
N MET A 368 13.16 -12.60 9.54
CA MET A 368 11.81 -12.03 9.61
C MET A 368 11.87 -10.51 9.80
N GLN A 369 12.69 -10.02 10.72
CA GLN A 369 12.88 -8.58 10.97
C GLN A 369 13.41 -7.85 9.73
N ARG A 370 14.43 -8.41 9.07
CA ARG A 370 14.99 -7.85 7.82
C ARG A 370 13.97 -7.85 6.68
N LEU A 371 13.19 -8.91 6.54
CA LEU A 371 12.10 -8.96 5.55
C LEU A 371 11.05 -7.88 5.84
N THR A 372 10.61 -7.76 7.09
CA THR A 372 9.67 -6.72 7.52
C THR A 372 10.20 -5.33 7.18
N TYR A 373 11.48 -5.05 7.44
CA TYR A 373 12.10 -3.78 7.08
C TYR A 373 12.19 -3.57 5.57
N LYS A 374 12.60 -4.56 4.77
CA LYS A 374 12.61 -4.48 3.30
C LYS A 374 11.24 -4.11 2.74
N LEU A 375 10.16 -4.70 3.28
CA LEU A 375 8.81 -4.44 2.82
C LEU A 375 8.33 -3.01 3.10
N THR A 376 8.93 -2.28 4.06
CA THR A 376 8.58 -0.86 4.28
C THR A 376 9.10 0.07 3.19
N HIS A 377 9.95 -0.43 2.29
CA HIS A 377 10.49 0.34 1.17
C HIS A 377 9.61 0.29 -0.07
N LEU A 378 8.60 -0.58 -0.12
CA LEU A 378 7.86 -0.91 -1.34
C LEU A 378 6.52 -0.18 -1.48
N TYR A 379 6.28 0.89 -0.71
CA TYR A 379 5.07 1.71 -0.82
C TYR A 379 5.26 2.86 -1.81
N PHE A 380 4.71 2.71 -3.02
CA PHE A 380 5.04 3.55 -4.17
C PHE A 380 4.55 5.01 -4.10
N ASN A 381 3.58 5.32 -3.25
CA ASN A 381 3.12 6.69 -3.03
C ASN A 381 4.10 7.53 -2.17
N TRP A 382 5.17 6.94 -1.63
CA TRP A 382 6.18 7.63 -0.82
C TRP A 382 7.59 7.14 -1.17
N PRO A 383 8.47 7.98 -1.75
CA PRO A 383 9.86 7.62 -2.06
C PRO A 383 10.73 7.66 -0.79
N GLY A 384 10.35 6.84 0.18
CA GLY A 384 10.99 6.68 1.48
C GLY A 384 10.42 5.46 2.21
N THR A 385 11.03 5.08 3.32
CA THR A 385 10.47 4.02 4.18
C THR A 385 9.18 4.47 4.83
N VAL A 386 8.18 3.59 4.87
CA VAL A 386 6.91 3.82 5.58
C VAL A 386 6.85 3.09 6.91
N ARG A 387 5.89 3.46 7.76
CA ARG A 387 5.73 2.94 9.13
C ARG A 387 5.48 1.43 9.22
N VAL A 388 4.84 0.85 8.22
CA VAL A 388 4.45 -0.58 8.18
C VAL A 388 4.77 -1.16 6.80
N PRO A 389 4.87 -2.49 6.65
CA PRO A 389 5.08 -3.13 5.36
C PRO A 389 4.13 -2.61 4.28
N ALA A 390 4.63 -2.46 3.06
CA ALA A 390 3.85 -1.94 1.95
C ALA A 390 2.51 -2.68 1.72
N PRO A 391 2.43 -4.02 1.81
CA PRO A 391 1.15 -4.74 1.71
C PRO A 391 0.12 -4.29 2.75
N CYS A 392 0.52 -3.99 4.00
CA CYS A 392 -0.40 -3.42 5.00
C CYS A 392 -0.84 -2.01 4.65
N MET A 393 0.08 -1.16 4.17
CA MET A 393 -0.28 0.19 3.71
C MET A 393 -1.27 0.14 2.54
N TYR A 394 -1.07 -0.80 1.62
CA TYR A 394 -1.98 -1.01 0.49
C TYR A 394 -3.34 -1.55 0.94
N ALA A 395 -3.38 -2.54 1.83
CA ALA A 395 -4.62 -3.05 2.41
C ALA A 395 -5.40 -1.95 3.14
N HIS A 396 -4.72 -1.11 3.92
CA HIS A 396 -5.30 0.06 4.56
C HIS A 396 -5.89 1.04 3.54
N LYS A 397 -5.15 1.38 2.48
CA LYS A 397 -5.61 2.31 1.44
C LYS A 397 -6.83 1.78 0.69
N LEU A 398 -6.84 0.49 0.39
CA LEU A 398 -8.00 -0.19 -0.19
C LEU A 398 -9.20 -0.12 0.76
N ALA A 399 -9.06 -0.63 1.99
CA ALA A 399 -10.14 -0.65 2.98
C ALA A 399 -10.69 0.76 3.26
N PHE A 400 -9.80 1.76 3.35
CA PHE A 400 -10.17 3.17 3.51
C PHE A 400 -10.97 3.68 2.32
N LEU A 401 -10.50 3.50 1.08
CA LEU A 401 -11.22 3.96 -0.12
C LEU A 401 -12.62 3.33 -0.17
N ILE A 402 -12.72 2.03 0.10
CA ILE A 402 -13.98 1.32 0.02
C ILE A 402 -14.91 1.74 1.16
N GLY A 403 -14.45 1.73 2.42
CA GLY A 403 -15.29 2.08 3.56
C GLY A 403 -15.59 3.57 3.72
N GLN A 404 -14.83 4.47 3.08
CA GLN A 404 -15.03 5.91 3.17
C GLN A 404 -15.76 6.51 1.97
N SER A 405 -15.65 5.92 0.78
CA SER A 405 -16.09 6.56 -0.46
C SER A 405 -16.90 5.67 -1.41
N VAL A 406 -16.60 4.37 -1.50
CA VAL A 406 -17.25 3.49 -2.49
C VAL A 406 -18.45 2.73 -1.90
N HIS A 407 -18.30 2.24 -0.67
CA HIS A 407 -19.29 1.49 0.11
C HIS A 407 -19.84 0.24 -0.58
N GLU A 408 -19.08 -0.32 -1.53
CA GLU A 408 -19.43 -1.46 -2.36
C GLU A 408 -18.16 -2.22 -2.80
N VAL A 409 -18.29 -3.50 -3.13
CA VAL A 409 -17.14 -4.34 -3.52
C VAL A 409 -16.61 -3.86 -4.89
N PRO A 410 -15.30 -3.63 -5.05
CA PRO A 410 -14.70 -3.29 -6.32
C PRO A 410 -14.94 -4.33 -7.41
N ASN A 411 -15.02 -3.87 -8.65
CA ASN A 411 -15.04 -4.77 -9.78
C ASN A 411 -13.70 -5.53 -9.92
N ASN A 412 -13.76 -6.83 -10.16
CA ASN A 412 -12.59 -7.71 -10.25
C ASN A 412 -11.60 -7.33 -11.36
N ARG A 413 -12.00 -6.57 -12.38
CA ARG A 413 -11.09 -6.08 -13.43
C ARG A 413 -9.96 -5.20 -12.87
N LEU A 414 -10.13 -4.61 -11.70
CA LEU A 414 -9.14 -3.76 -11.06
C LEU A 414 -8.21 -4.51 -10.09
N ALA A 415 -8.48 -5.80 -9.82
CA ALA A 415 -7.86 -6.54 -8.73
C ALA A 415 -6.33 -6.61 -8.82
N ASP A 416 -5.76 -6.67 -10.03
CA ASP A 416 -4.32 -6.76 -10.28
C ASP A 416 -3.60 -5.39 -10.33
N THR A 417 -4.28 -4.31 -9.96
CA THR A 417 -3.73 -2.95 -10.03
C THR A 417 -3.84 -2.24 -8.69
N LEU A 418 -2.96 -1.27 -8.47
CA LEU A 418 -3.01 -0.41 -7.29
C LEU A 418 -3.99 0.77 -7.52
N PHE A 419 -5.20 0.49 -8.01
CA PHE A 419 -6.21 1.50 -8.41
C PHE A 419 -6.63 2.44 -7.27
N TYR A 420 -6.45 1.99 -6.03
CA TYR A 420 -6.83 2.68 -4.79
C TYR A 420 -5.79 3.68 -4.25
N LEU A 421 -4.68 3.90 -4.97
CA LEU A 421 -3.63 4.85 -4.57
C LEU A 421 -4.00 6.32 -4.68
#